data_AF-A0A3Q0IUT2-F1
#
_entry.id   AF-A0A3Q0IUT2-F1
#
_cell.length_a   1.000
_cell.length_b   1.000
_cell.length_c   1.000
_cell.angle_alpha   90.00
_cell.angle_beta   90.00
_cell.angle_gamma   90.00
#
_symmetry.space_group_name_H-M   'P 1'
#
loop_
_entity.id
_entity.type
_entity.pdbx_description
1 polymer ?
#
loop_
_entity_poly.entity_id
_entity_poly.type
_entity_poly.pdbx_seq_one_letter_code
_entity_poly.pdbx_strand_id
1 'polypeptide(L)'
;MSTRSQLTKDLNESVKSLLARRVKILLKNVVKLEAKGFKTENKVLVFSPCRLFVLTSRVPTKIEFHFHYLEIQAVESKKLNQLQ
;
A
#
# COMPACT_ATOMS: atom_id res chain seq x y z
N MET A 1 -13.59 4.51 14.57
CA MET A 1 -13.69 4.61 13.10
C MET A 1 -13.21 3.30 12.50
N SER A 2 -14.05 2.63 11.71
CA SER A 2 -13.70 1.32 11.12
C SER A 2 -12.58 1.48 10.10
N THR A 3 -11.40 0.92 10.37
CA THR A 3 -10.23 0.89 9.49
C THR A 3 -10.36 -0.12 8.34
N ARG A 4 -11.59 -0.57 8.05
CA ARG A 4 -11.85 -1.57 7.01
C ARG A 4 -11.72 -0.91 5.65
N SER A 5 -10.51 -0.98 5.09
CA SER A 5 -10.20 -0.57 3.73
C SER A 5 -11.24 -1.15 2.77
N GLN A 6 -12.03 -0.31 2.10
CA GLN A 6 -13.00 -0.72 1.09
C GLN A 6 -12.26 -1.05 -0.22
N LEU A 7 -11.40 -2.07 -0.23
CA LEU A 7 -10.94 -2.64 -1.50
C LEU A 7 -12.12 -3.39 -2.14
N THR A 8 -12.31 -3.21 -3.44
CA THR A 8 -13.21 -4.07 -4.21
C THR A 8 -12.73 -5.53 -4.14
N LYS A 9 -13.66 -6.47 -4.34
CA LYS A 9 -13.36 -7.90 -4.27
C LYS A 9 -12.24 -8.29 -5.25
N ASP A 10 -12.32 -7.81 -6.48
CA ASP A 10 -11.36 -8.13 -7.54
C ASP A 10 -9.96 -7.57 -7.23
N LEU A 11 -9.89 -6.35 -6.71
CA LEU A 11 -8.62 -5.75 -6.31
C LEU A 11 -8.02 -6.51 -5.12
N ASN A 12 -8.85 -6.89 -4.15
CA ASN A 12 -8.44 -7.67 -2.98
C ASN A 12 -7.88 -9.04 -3.38
N GLU A 13 -8.53 -9.73 -4.32
CA GLU A 13 -8.08 -11.01 -4.88
C GLU A 13 -6.79 -10.86 -5.68
N SER A 14 -6.68 -9.85 -6.52
CA SER A 14 -5.45 -9.57 -7.28
C SER A 14 -4.24 -9.30 -6.37
N VAL A 15 -4.42 -8.60 -5.25
CA VAL A 15 -3.34 -8.39 -4.26
C VAL A 15 -2.94 -9.70 -3.59
N LYS A 16 -3.93 -10.56 -3.25
CA LYS A 16 -3.66 -11.86 -2.64
C LYS A 16 -2.95 -12.81 -3.60
N SER A 17 -3.37 -12.87 -4.86
CA SER A 17 -2.73 -13.72 -5.86
C SER A 17 -1.27 -13.31 -6.10
N LEU A 18 -0.99 -12.01 -6.06
CA LEU A 18 0.36 -11.46 -6.22
C LEU A 18 1.29 -11.75 -5.02
N LEU A 19 0.83 -11.50 -3.80
CA LEU A 19 1.71 -11.52 -2.59
C LEU A 19 1.46 -12.70 -1.65
N ALA A 20 0.21 -13.11 -1.43
CA ALA A 20 -0.16 -13.98 -0.30
C ALA A 20 0.39 -15.41 -0.39
N ARG A 21 0.82 -15.86 -1.57
CA ARG A 21 1.44 -17.18 -1.73
C ARG A 21 2.83 -17.28 -1.08
N ARG A 22 3.53 -16.15 -0.94
CA ARG A 22 4.91 -16.10 -0.42
C ARG A 22 5.08 -15.17 0.78
N VAL A 23 4.16 -14.22 0.97
CA VAL A 23 4.30 -13.13 1.93
C VAL A 23 2.99 -12.99 2.70
N LYS A 24 3.06 -13.07 4.03
CA LYS A 24 1.91 -12.81 4.91
C LYS A 24 1.50 -11.33 4.79
N ILE A 25 0.23 -11.09 4.48
CA ILE A 25 -0.35 -9.74 4.47
C ILE A 25 -0.92 -9.45 5.86
N LEU A 26 -0.37 -8.46 6.55
CA LEU A 26 -0.84 -8.00 7.86
C LEU A 26 -1.91 -6.92 7.73
N LEU A 27 -1.68 -5.96 6.84
CA LEU A 27 -2.60 -4.88 6.54
C LEU A 27 -2.52 -4.58 5.04
N LYS A 28 -3.64 -4.16 4.47
CA LYS A 28 -3.66 -3.49 3.18
C LYS A 28 -4.69 -2.39 3.16
N ASN A 29 -4.38 -1.30 2.47
CA ASN A 29 -5.29 -0.17 2.35
C ASN A 29 -5.09 0.55 1.02
N VAL A 30 -6.14 1.20 0.51
CA VAL A 30 -6.01 2.12 -0.62
C VAL A 30 -5.55 3.46 -0.09
N VAL A 31 -4.51 4.02 -0.69
CA VAL A 31 -3.93 5.31 -0.30
C VAL A 31 -3.79 6.21 -1.53
N LYS A 32 -3.75 7.52 -1.31
CA LYS A 32 -3.39 8.50 -2.33
C LYS A 32 -1.90 8.80 -2.18
N LEU A 33 -1.09 8.36 -3.13
CA LEU A 33 0.32 8.69 -3.19
C LEU A 33 0.48 10.07 -3.81
N GLU A 34 1.18 10.97 -3.11
CA GLU A 34 1.51 12.30 -3.61
C GLU A 34 2.73 12.22 -4.53
N ALA A 35 2.57 12.71 -5.77
CA ALA A 35 3.64 12.82 -6.75
C ALA A 35 4.04 14.30 -6.92
N LYS A 36 5.19 14.54 -7.55
CA LYS A 36 5.64 15.90 -7.88
C LYS A 36 4.57 16.64 -8.69
N GLY A 37 4.31 17.90 -8.32
CA GLY A 37 3.35 18.77 -9.03
C GLY A 37 1.89 18.64 -8.59
N PHE A 38 1.63 18.38 -7.30
CA PHE A 38 0.28 18.30 -6.70
C PHE A 38 -0.64 17.21 -7.30
N LYS A 39 -0.06 16.28 -8.06
CA LYS A 39 -0.80 15.12 -8.57
C LYS A 39 -0.86 14.05 -7.50
N THR A 40 -2.01 13.39 -7.39
CA THR A 40 -2.18 12.23 -6.52
C THR A 40 -2.59 11.03 -7.34
N GLU A 41 -2.10 9.86 -6.95
CA GLU A 41 -2.43 8.59 -7.58
C GLU A 41 -2.96 7.61 -6.55
N ASN A 42 -4.04 6.92 -6.88
CA ASN A 42 -4.53 5.83 -6.04
C ASN A 42 -3.57 4.64 -6.14
N LYS A 43 -3.12 4.15 -5.00
CA LYS A 43 -2.26 2.97 -4.86
C LYS A 43 -2.81 2.05 -3.78
N VAL A 44 -2.34 0.80 -3.76
CA VAL A 44 -2.59 -0.12 -2.65
C VAL A 44 -1.32 -0.25 -1.83
N LEU A 45 -1.40 0.16 -0.56
CA LEU A 45 -0.34 -0.04 0.42
C LEU A 45 -0.53 -1.39 1.11
N VAL A 46 0.51 -2.21 1.17
CA VAL A 46 0.47 -3.54 1.80
C VAL A 46 1.60 -3.67 2.81
N PHE A 47 1.24 -4.00 4.05
CA PHE A 47 2.18 -4.32 5.12
C PHE A 47 2.33 -5.83 5.25
N SER A 48 3.58 -6.28 5.31
CA SER A 48 3.96 -7.65 5.64
C SER A 48 4.83 -7.64 6.91
N PRO A 49 5.26 -8.79 7.47
CA PRO A 49 6.05 -8.79 8.70
C PRO A 49 7.36 -7.98 8.64
N CYS A 50 7.98 -7.86 7.48
CA CYS A 50 9.30 -7.23 7.35
C CYS A 50 9.42 -6.20 6.21
N ARG A 51 8.42 -6.12 5.34
CA ARG A 51 8.49 -5.34 4.10
C ARG A 51 7.17 -4.64 3.81
N LEU A 52 7.27 -3.42 3.29
CA LEU A 52 6.14 -2.65 2.78
C LEU A 52 6.13 -2.71 1.26
N PHE A 53 4.94 -2.85 0.67
CA PHE A 53 4.75 -2.84 -0.77
C PHE A 53 3.76 -1.76 -1.15
N VAL A 54 4.04 -1.07 -2.25
CA VAL A 54 3.09 -0.18 -2.92
C VAL A 54 2.77 -0.75 -4.28
N LEU A 55 1.47 -0.99 -4.51
CA LEU A 55 0.95 -1.62 -5.70
C LEU A 55 0.08 -0.64 -6.50
N THR A 56 -0.05 -0.89 -7.79
CA THR A 56 -1.06 -0.22 -8.62
C THR A 56 -2.48 -0.49 -8.08
N SER A 57 -3.39 0.47 -8.20
CA SER A 57 -4.81 0.28 -7.88
C SER A 57 -5.64 -0.29 -9.04
N ARG A 58 -4.98 -0.82 -10.09
CA ARG A 58 -5.62 -1.41 -11.27
C ARG A 58 -5.53 -2.93 -11.20
N VAL A 59 -6.50 -3.63 -11.78
CA VAL A 59 -6.47 -5.09 -11.91
C VAL A 59 -5.97 -5.45 -13.33
N PRO A 60 -4.94 -6.30 -13.49
CA PRO A 60 -4.15 -6.92 -12.44
C PRO A 60 -3.21 -5.93 -11.74
N THR A 61 -3.08 -6.09 -10.41
CA THR A 61 -2.18 -5.28 -9.58
C THR A 61 -0.73 -5.62 -9.85
N LYS A 62 0.14 -4.61 -9.83
CA LYS A 62 1.59 -4.76 -9.99
C LYS A 62 2.31 -4.08 -8.83
N ILE A 63 3.46 -4.62 -8.41
CA ILE A 63 4.35 -3.96 -7.46
C ILE A 63 5.03 -2.80 -8.18
N GLU A 64 4.85 -1.58 -7.69
CA GLU A 64 5.61 -0.42 -8.19
C GLU A 64 6.90 -0.23 -7.42
N PHE A 65 6.82 -0.29 -6.09
CA PHE A 65 7.99 -0.21 -5.22
C PHE A 65 7.75 -0.93 -3.90
N HIS A 66 8.84 -1.29 -3.25
CA HIS A 66 8.86 -2.00 -1.97
C HIS A 66 10.14 -1.68 -1.21
N PHE A 67 10.08 -1.67 0.11
CA PHE A 67 11.24 -1.44 0.97
C PHE A 67 11.13 -2.26 2.24
N HIS A 68 12.26 -2.76 2.73
CA HIS A 68 12.34 -3.44 4.02
C HIS A 68 12.15 -2.41 5.13
N TYR A 69 11.55 -2.78 6.26
CA TYR A 69 11.37 -1.82 7.37
C TYR A 69 12.69 -1.27 7.92
N LEU A 70 13.78 -2.02 7.77
CA LEU A 70 15.14 -1.59 8.13
C LEU A 70 15.75 -0.57 7.17
N GLU A 71 15.14 -0.33 5.99
CA GLU A 71 15.58 0.72 5.05
C GLU A 71 14.96 2.10 5.42
N ILE A 72 13.98 2.13 6.32
CA ILE A 72 13.30 3.36 6.73
C ILE A 72 14.21 4.16 7.68
N GLN A 73 14.55 5.38 7.28
CA GLN A 73 15.34 6.30 8.12
C GLN A 73 14.46 7.17 9.03
N ALA A 74 13.30 7.60 8.54
CA ALA A 74 12.35 8.43 9.27
C ALA A 74 10.94 8.26 8.68
N VAL A 75 9.94 8.57 9.50
CA VAL A 75 8.52 8.64 9.11
C VAL A 75 7.92 9.85 9.80
N GLU A 76 7.27 10.74 9.06
CA GLU A 76 6.69 11.96 9.60
C GLU A 76 5.19 12.06 9.28
N SER A 77 4.43 12.71 10.16
CA SER A 77 3.04 13.09 9.90
C SER A 77 2.82 14.55 10.28
N LYS A 78 2.66 15.41 9.28
CA LYS A 78 2.40 16.85 9.46
C LYS A 78 0.91 17.19 9.39
N LYS A 79 0.09 16.31 8.82
CA LYS A 79 -1.36 16.47 8.65
C LYS A 79 -2.08 15.20 9.05
N LEU A 80 -3.28 15.34 9.59
CA LEU A 80 -4.16 14.22 9.91
C LEU A 80 -4.32 13.30 8.70
N ASN A 81 -4.12 11.99 8.90
CA ASN A 81 -4.22 10.95 7.89
C ASN A 81 -3.22 11.06 6.72
N GLN A 82 -2.11 11.77 6.89
CA GLN A 82 -1.01 11.85 5.94
C GLN A 82 0.28 11.24 6.54
N LEU A 83 1.00 10.46 5.74
CA LEU A 83 2.32 9.92 6.06
C LEU A 83 3.32 10.47 5.03
N GLN A 84 4.42 11.04 5.50
CA GLN A 84 5.50 11.61 4.69
C GLN A 84 6.85 10.97 5.01
#